data_AF-A0A2H3B1T5-F1
#
_entry.id   AF-A0A2H3B1T5-F1
#
_cell.length_a   1.000
_cell.length_b   1.000
_cell.length_c   1.000
_cell.angle_alpha   90.00
_cell.angle_beta   90.00
_cell.angle_gamma   90.00
#
_symmetry.space_group_name_H-M   'P 1'
#
loop_
_entity.id
_entity.type
_entity.pdbx_description
1 polymer ?
#
loop_
_entity_poly.entity_id
_entity_poly.type
_entity_poly.pdbx_seq_one_letter_code
_entity_poly.pdbx_strand_id
1 'polypeptide(L)'
;MRASGVNIKAMYRMHKAKGVNKFLAASNLRHKDAELAEALFGTAHEDDESGGIHVEFQELVQFLNGEYIERYRKSYNTASDGKMNVKKQLDAVWKAIESGHGVISARAADRMAKAFIKYERLIGWEATPEEMEEVSEFERRKGEFEQALTKSKANVEELKKQKRTTQYILGRTTASRMNVVATEEEIAAVRIEFLAEMKHIANLREAEETHRHDGDTNPGRRPGLVEFEQWHSIGDMGVEAWAKKTEEALKELLRWPEGRPAEFNPFINETLVDLWEDLEYMKKIPPEGDPDNKPTTLFWHQLVGIVALINMVWTAQEQPNGVEGAILADEVGLGKSAQIMGLLAFIMAARRVQMAGKG
;
A
#
# COMPACT_ATOMS: atom_id res chain seq x y z
N MET A 1 -12.91 -14.18 -26.59
CA MET A 1 -11.64 -14.37 -27.31
C MET A 1 -10.60 -13.54 -26.57
N ARG A 2 -9.48 -14.16 -26.16
CA ARG A 2 -8.18 -13.62 -25.71
C ARG A 2 -8.14 -12.44 -24.72
N ALA A 3 -7.48 -12.74 -23.59
CA ALA A 3 -7.03 -11.84 -22.55
C ALA A 3 -6.01 -10.78 -23.04
N SER A 4 -6.03 -9.59 -22.43
CA SER A 4 -4.80 -8.83 -22.15
C SER A 4 -4.95 -7.91 -20.95
N GLY A 5 -4.85 -8.49 -19.74
CA GLY A 5 -4.41 -7.71 -18.59
C GLY A 5 -2.98 -7.23 -18.85
N VAL A 6 -2.82 -6.01 -19.34
CA VAL A 6 -1.51 -5.43 -19.67
C VAL A 6 -0.70 -5.26 -18.39
N ASN A 7 0.18 -6.22 -18.08
CA ASN A 7 1.13 -6.12 -16.98
C ASN A 7 2.25 -5.13 -17.37
N ILE A 8 2.04 -3.86 -17.06
CA ILE A 8 2.97 -2.77 -17.39
C ILE A 8 4.38 -3.03 -16.83
N LYS A 9 4.51 -3.75 -15.70
CA LYS A 9 5.82 -4.20 -15.17
C LYS A 9 6.49 -5.21 -16.10
N ALA A 10 5.75 -6.16 -16.65
CA ALA A 10 6.26 -7.13 -17.63
C ALA A 10 6.66 -6.46 -18.95
N MET A 11 5.88 -5.47 -19.43
CA MET A 11 6.25 -4.71 -20.63
C MET A 11 7.50 -3.85 -20.43
N TYR A 12 7.66 -3.21 -19.26
CA TYR A 12 8.89 -2.49 -18.93
C TYR A 12 10.13 -3.40 -18.97
N ARG A 13 10.03 -4.59 -18.38
CA ARG A 13 11.10 -5.61 -18.39
C ARG A 13 11.43 -6.09 -19.80
N MET A 14 10.42 -6.36 -20.63
CA MET A 14 10.62 -6.71 -22.05
C MET A 14 11.29 -5.60 -22.85
N HIS A 15 10.92 -4.34 -22.61
CA HIS A 15 11.47 -3.19 -23.33
C HIS A 15 12.95 -2.95 -22.98
N LYS A 16 13.33 -3.16 -21.71
CA LYS A 16 14.72 -3.08 -21.26
C LYS A 16 15.56 -4.27 -21.72
N ALA A 17 15.01 -5.49 -21.74
CA ALA A 17 15.67 -6.68 -22.29
C ALA A 17 16.01 -6.54 -23.79
N LYS A 18 15.30 -5.66 -24.52
CA LYS A 18 15.61 -5.27 -25.91
C LYS A 18 16.67 -4.16 -26.02
N GLY A 19 17.37 -3.83 -24.94
CA GLY A 19 18.41 -2.80 -24.90
C GLY A 19 17.89 -1.36 -24.89
N VAL A 20 16.58 -1.14 -24.70
CA VAL A 20 16.04 0.21 -24.59
C VAL A 20 16.20 0.69 -23.15
N ASN A 21 17.29 1.41 -22.89
CA ASN A 21 17.66 1.95 -21.58
C ASN A 21 16.79 3.13 -21.09
N LYS A 22 15.71 3.49 -21.79
CA LYS A 22 14.80 4.55 -21.37
C LYS A 22 13.52 3.94 -20.81
N PHE A 23 13.06 4.50 -19.68
CA PHE A 23 11.75 4.20 -19.13
C PHE A 23 10.67 4.28 -20.23
N LEU A 24 9.67 3.40 -20.19
CA LEU A 24 8.53 3.48 -21.10
C LEU A 24 7.99 4.91 -21.06
N ALA A 25 8.12 5.63 -22.16
CA ALA A 25 7.39 6.88 -22.30
C ALA A 25 5.91 6.52 -22.44
N ALA A 26 4.99 7.36 -21.95
CA ALA A 26 3.56 7.14 -22.16
C ALA A 26 3.22 6.96 -23.65
N SER A 27 4.00 7.58 -24.54
CA SER A 27 3.93 7.38 -25.99
C SER A 27 4.11 5.93 -26.45
N ASN A 28 4.88 5.12 -25.70
CA ASN A 28 5.15 3.72 -26.03
C ASN A 28 3.96 2.82 -25.72
N LEU A 29 2.98 3.28 -24.93
CA LEU A 29 1.77 2.53 -24.60
C LEU A 29 0.56 2.91 -25.46
N ARG A 30 0.68 3.91 -26.35
CA ARG A 30 -0.44 4.40 -27.17
C ARG A 30 -1.11 3.31 -28.02
N HIS A 31 -0.34 2.33 -28.47
CA HIS A 31 -0.87 1.20 -29.26
C HIS A 31 -1.64 0.18 -28.42
N LYS A 32 -1.60 0.31 -27.08
CA LYS A 32 -2.29 -0.52 -26.10
C LYS A 32 -3.42 0.22 -25.38
N ASP A 33 -3.68 1.48 -25.74
CA ASP A 33 -4.69 2.31 -25.05
C ASP A 33 -6.06 1.62 -25.07
N ALA A 34 -6.42 0.90 -26.13
CA ALA A 34 -7.71 0.20 -26.22
C ALA A 34 -7.80 -1.00 -25.27
N GLU A 35 -6.75 -1.82 -25.19
CA GLU A 35 -6.67 -2.94 -24.24
C GLU A 35 -6.69 -2.44 -22.78
N LEU A 36 -6.01 -1.32 -22.52
CA LEU A 36 -5.97 -0.67 -21.21
C LEU A 36 -7.33 -0.07 -20.84
N ALA A 37 -7.99 0.60 -21.79
CA ALA A 37 -9.31 1.17 -21.61
C ALA A 37 -10.36 0.09 -21.33
N GLU A 38 -10.34 -1.00 -22.09
CA GLU A 38 -11.25 -2.13 -21.89
C GLU A 38 -11.04 -2.78 -20.50
N ALA A 39 -9.78 -2.93 -20.08
CA ALA A 39 -9.45 -3.46 -18.76
C ALA A 39 -9.87 -2.52 -17.60
N LEU A 40 -9.90 -1.21 -17.82
CA LEU A 40 -10.22 -0.21 -16.80
C LEU A 40 -11.71 0.14 -16.74
N PHE A 41 -12.39 0.14 -17.89
CA PHE A 41 -13.73 0.68 -18.07
C PHE A 41 -14.73 -0.32 -18.66
N GLY A 42 -14.32 -1.56 -18.94
CA GLY A 42 -15.16 -2.53 -19.64
C GLY A 42 -15.41 -2.08 -21.08
N THR A 43 -16.57 -2.40 -21.65
CA THR A 43 -16.96 -1.95 -23.01
C THR A 43 -17.51 -0.51 -23.05
N ALA A 44 -17.60 0.17 -21.89
CA ALA A 44 -18.15 1.53 -21.81
C ALA A 44 -17.26 2.59 -22.47
N HIS A 45 -16.03 2.23 -22.82
CA HIS A 45 -15.09 3.07 -23.54
C HIS A 45 -15.28 3.03 -25.06
N GLU A 46 -16.03 2.08 -25.60
CA GLU A 46 -16.24 1.93 -27.03
C GLU A 46 -17.11 3.09 -27.54
N ASP A 47 -16.62 3.78 -28.57
CA ASP A 47 -17.40 4.73 -29.34
C ASP A 47 -18.18 3.95 -30.40
N ASP A 48 -19.50 3.89 -30.22
CA ASP A 48 -20.45 3.15 -31.07
C ASP A 48 -20.33 3.50 -32.56
N GLU A 49 -19.86 4.70 -32.90
CA GLU A 49 -19.74 5.15 -34.29
C GLU A 49 -18.39 4.82 -34.94
N SER A 50 -17.29 4.84 -34.17
CA SER A 50 -15.93 4.70 -34.70
C SER A 50 -15.27 3.35 -34.38
N GLY A 51 -15.84 2.56 -33.45
CA GLY A 51 -15.20 1.38 -32.89
C GLY A 51 -13.88 1.69 -32.17
N GLY A 52 -13.62 2.98 -31.90
CA GLY A 52 -12.47 3.49 -31.18
C GLY A 52 -12.77 3.72 -29.71
N ILE A 53 -11.78 4.22 -28.97
CA ILE A 53 -11.98 4.66 -27.59
C ILE A 53 -12.62 6.04 -27.63
N HIS A 54 -13.75 6.23 -26.96
CA HIS A 54 -14.36 7.54 -26.81
C HIS A 54 -13.38 8.54 -26.18
N VAL A 55 -13.34 9.76 -26.69
CA VAL A 55 -12.26 10.74 -26.43
C VAL A 55 -12.02 11.00 -24.94
N GLU A 56 -13.09 11.03 -24.13
CA GLU A 56 -13.03 11.23 -22.68
C GLU A 56 -12.27 10.10 -21.96
N PHE A 57 -12.46 8.85 -22.41
CA PHE A 57 -11.72 7.71 -21.89
C PHE A 57 -10.29 7.68 -22.40
N GLN A 58 -10.03 8.15 -23.63
CA GLN A 58 -8.68 8.24 -24.17
C GLN A 58 -7.80 9.18 -23.33
N GLU A 59 -8.30 10.36 -22.96
CA GLU A 59 -7.58 11.30 -22.09
C GLU A 59 -7.33 10.70 -20.71
N LEU A 60 -8.33 10.01 -20.14
CA LEU A 60 -8.22 9.38 -18.83
C LEU A 60 -7.20 8.23 -18.82
N VAL A 61 -7.18 7.37 -19.85
CA VAL A 61 -6.18 6.30 -20.00
C VAL A 61 -4.78 6.89 -20.12
N GLN A 62 -4.61 7.94 -20.92
CA GLN A 62 -3.31 8.61 -21.06
C GLN A 62 -2.84 9.22 -19.75
N PHE A 63 -3.74 9.86 -19.00
CA PHE A 63 -3.45 10.42 -17.68
C PHE A 63 -3.06 9.34 -16.68
N LEU A 64 -3.87 8.27 -16.55
CA LEU A 64 -3.61 7.16 -15.64
C LEU A 64 -2.30 6.43 -15.98
N ASN A 65 -2.02 6.21 -17.26
CA ASN A 65 -0.76 5.66 -17.73
C ASN A 65 0.41 6.57 -17.36
N GLY A 66 0.28 7.89 -17.56
CA GLY A 66 1.29 8.88 -17.19
C GLY A 66 1.60 8.86 -15.69
N GLU A 67 0.57 8.94 -14.85
CA GLU A 67 0.67 8.87 -13.39
C GLU A 67 1.31 7.56 -12.92
N TYR A 68 0.87 6.43 -13.47
CA TYR A 68 1.41 5.12 -13.12
C TYR A 68 2.88 4.99 -13.50
N ILE A 69 3.26 5.38 -14.73
CA ILE A 69 4.65 5.39 -15.20
C ILE A 69 5.51 6.27 -14.30
N GLU A 70 5.04 7.48 -13.95
CA GLU A 70 5.78 8.41 -13.09
C GLU A 70 5.95 7.87 -11.66
N ARG A 71 4.91 7.27 -11.07
CA ARG A 71 5.02 6.61 -9.76
C ARG A 71 6.02 5.48 -9.79
N TYR A 72 5.97 4.63 -10.83
CA TYR A 72 6.90 3.53 -10.98
C TYR A 72 8.33 4.03 -11.21
N ARG A 73 8.52 5.09 -12.00
CA ARG A 73 9.82 5.75 -12.23
C ARG A 73 10.40 6.32 -10.95
N LYS A 74 9.60 7.05 -10.16
CA LYS A 74 10.02 7.59 -8.86
C LYS A 74 10.39 6.47 -7.89
N SER A 75 9.57 5.43 -7.80
CA SER A 75 9.83 4.25 -6.97
C SER A 75 11.14 3.56 -7.37
N TYR A 76 11.33 3.33 -8.67
CA TYR A 76 12.55 2.75 -9.23
C TYR A 76 13.79 3.59 -8.94
N ASN A 77 13.76 4.89 -9.20
CA ASN A 77 14.90 5.78 -8.94
C ASN A 77 15.25 5.77 -7.44
N THR A 78 14.24 5.84 -6.58
CA THR A 78 14.42 5.76 -5.12
C THR A 78 15.04 4.42 -4.71
N ALA A 79 14.59 3.32 -5.31
CA ALA A 79 15.13 1.98 -5.05
C ALA A 79 16.57 1.85 -5.55
N SER A 80 16.88 2.38 -6.75
CA SER A 80 18.22 2.36 -7.35
C SER A 80 19.23 3.19 -6.56
N ASP A 81 18.87 4.43 -6.20
CA ASP A 81 19.69 5.29 -5.35
C ASP A 81 19.86 4.68 -3.95
N GLY A 82 18.78 4.10 -3.42
CA GLY A 82 18.79 3.32 -2.18
C GLY A 82 19.77 2.14 -2.27
N LYS A 83 19.73 1.37 -3.36
CA LYS A 83 20.57 0.19 -3.60
C LYS A 83 22.04 0.59 -3.60
N MET A 84 22.42 1.61 -4.35
CA MET A 84 23.79 2.10 -4.40
C MET A 84 24.30 2.55 -3.03
N ASN A 85 23.49 3.28 -2.26
CA ASN A 85 23.88 3.75 -0.94
C ASN A 85 24.06 2.59 0.06
N VAL A 86 23.17 1.61 0.02
CA VAL A 86 23.26 0.43 0.88
C VAL A 86 24.44 -0.46 0.48
N LYS A 87 24.73 -0.61 -0.82
CA LYS A 87 25.92 -1.30 -1.33
C LYS A 87 27.21 -0.70 -0.76
N LYS A 88 27.34 0.64 -0.85
CA LYS A 88 28.49 1.37 -0.27
C LYS A 88 28.62 1.14 1.23
N GLN A 89 27.50 1.10 1.96
CA GLN A 89 27.51 0.79 3.39
C GLN A 89 27.98 -0.65 3.65
N LEU A 90 27.46 -1.63 2.91
CA LEU A 90 27.89 -3.03 3.00
C LEU A 90 29.39 -3.17 2.70
N ASP A 91 29.88 -2.58 1.61
CA ASP A 91 31.30 -2.60 1.24
C ASP A 91 32.19 -1.98 2.33
N ALA A 92 31.78 -0.86 2.91
CA ALA A 92 32.53 -0.20 3.97
C ALA A 92 32.60 -1.05 5.24
N VAL A 93 31.49 -1.68 5.64
CA VAL A 93 31.49 -2.56 6.81
C VAL A 93 32.28 -3.84 6.53
N TRP A 94 32.21 -4.37 5.31
CA TRP A 94 32.95 -5.57 4.92
C TRP A 94 34.47 -5.35 4.97
N LYS A 95 34.95 -4.24 4.40
CA LYS A 95 36.37 -3.84 4.49
C LYS A 95 36.84 -3.70 5.94
N ALA A 96 35.98 -3.19 6.82
CA ALA A 96 36.30 -3.07 8.23
C ALA A 96 36.50 -4.46 8.89
N ILE A 97 35.74 -5.47 8.49
CA ILE A 97 35.85 -6.85 9.01
C ILE A 97 37.10 -7.54 8.48
N GLU A 98 37.39 -7.38 7.20
CA GLU A 98 38.63 -7.89 6.59
C GLU A 98 39.86 -7.31 7.30
N SER A 99 39.83 -6.02 7.61
CA SER A 99 40.90 -5.36 8.37
C SER A 99 40.96 -5.79 9.85
N GLY A 100 39.83 -6.23 10.42
CA GLY A 100 39.69 -6.64 11.83
C GLY A 100 40.00 -8.11 12.10
N HIS A 101 40.68 -8.80 11.19
CA HIS A 101 40.99 -10.24 11.27
C HIS A 101 39.75 -11.14 11.52
N GLY A 102 38.58 -10.73 11.02
CA GLY A 102 37.35 -11.52 11.16
C GLY A 102 36.66 -11.45 12.52
N VAL A 103 37.09 -10.58 13.43
CA VAL A 103 36.38 -10.33 14.70
C VAL A 103 35.34 -9.23 14.49
N ILE A 104 34.06 -9.58 14.65
CA ILE A 104 32.93 -8.67 14.44
C ILE A 104 32.42 -8.17 15.80
N SER A 105 32.35 -6.85 15.99
CA SER A 105 31.68 -6.26 17.16
C SER A 105 30.14 -6.34 17.02
N ALA A 106 29.40 -6.34 18.13
CA ALA A 106 27.92 -6.44 18.10
C ALA A 106 27.30 -5.33 17.24
N ARG A 107 27.84 -4.12 17.39
CA ARG A 107 27.43 -2.94 16.60
C ARG A 107 27.79 -3.05 15.12
N ALA A 108 28.85 -3.76 14.76
CA ALA A 108 29.16 -4.04 13.36
C ALA A 108 28.20 -5.10 12.80
N ALA A 109 27.95 -6.18 13.54
CA ALA A 109 27.02 -7.24 13.16
C ALA A 109 25.59 -6.69 12.95
N ASP A 110 25.07 -5.88 13.88
CA ASP A 110 23.75 -5.25 13.77
C ASP A 110 23.64 -4.34 12.53
N ARG A 111 24.66 -3.51 12.28
CA ARG A 111 24.71 -2.64 11.10
C ARG A 111 24.74 -3.43 9.79
N MET A 112 25.47 -4.54 9.75
CA MET A 112 25.48 -5.42 8.58
C MET A 112 24.14 -6.09 8.38
N ALA A 113 23.55 -6.68 9.43
CA ALA A 113 22.26 -7.34 9.34
C ALA A 113 21.21 -6.40 8.75
N LYS A 114 21.11 -5.16 9.27
CA LYS A 114 20.21 -4.12 8.75
C LYS A 114 20.52 -3.74 7.31
N ALA A 115 21.80 -3.65 6.94
CA ALA A 115 22.19 -3.33 5.57
C ALA A 115 21.87 -4.49 4.60
N PHE A 116 22.08 -5.75 4.98
CA PHE A 116 21.71 -6.93 4.20
C PHE A 116 20.20 -7.00 3.99
N ILE A 117 19.40 -6.83 5.06
CA ILE A 117 17.93 -6.77 5.00
C ILE A 117 17.47 -5.68 4.02
N LYS A 118 18.04 -4.47 4.14
CA LYS A 118 17.68 -3.36 3.28
C LYS A 118 18.09 -3.61 1.82
N TYR A 119 19.24 -4.23 1.60
CA TYR A 119 19.73 -4.54 0.26
C TYR A 119 18.90 -5.65 -0.41
N GLU A 120 18.52 -6.68 0.35
CA GLU A 120 17.63 -7.74 -0.11
C GLU A 120 16.29 -7.16 -0.58
N ARG A 121 15.73 -6.16 0.09
CA ARG A 121 14.49 -5.50 -0.37
C ARG A 121 14.66 -4.75 -1.70
N LEU A 122 15.89 -4.39 -2.08
CA LEU A 122 16.21 -3.53 -3.21
C LEU A 122 16.83 -4.27 -4.41
N ILE A 123 17.40 -5.45 -4.20
CA ILE A 123 18.03 -6.25 -5.25
C ILE A 123 17.01 -7.11 -6.01
N GLY A 124 17.29 -7.48 -7.26
CA GLY A 124 16.44 -8.42 -8.03
C GLY A 124 15.14 -7.80 -8.55
N TRP A 125 15.11 -6.49 -8.73
CA TRP A 125 13.98 -5.82 -9.38
C TRP A 125 13.90 -6.14 -10.88
N GLU A 126 15.05 -6.43 -11.50
CA GLU A 126 15.19 -6.75 -12.91
C GLU A 126 15.92 -8.09 -13.12
N ALA A 127 15.65 -8.73 -14.26
CA ALA A 127 16.29 -9.98 -14.68
C ALA A 127 17.40 -9.70 -15.70
N THR A 128 18.26 -8.70 -15.45
CA THR A 128 19.41 -8.45 -16.33
C THR A 128 20.58 -9.35 -15.92
N PRO A 129 21.49 -9.71 -16.85
CA PRO A 129 22.70 -10.45 -16.52
C PRO A 129 23.52 -9.81 -15.40
N GLU A 130 23.64 -8.48 -15.39
CA GLU A 130 24.38 -7.73 -14.38
C GLU A 130 23.72 -7.81 -13.01
N GLU A 131 22.38 -7.73 -12.94
CA GLU A 131 21.67 -7.88 -11.66
C GLU A 131 21.70 -9.33 -11.16
N MET A 132 21.68 -10.33 -12.04
CA MET A 132 21.84 -11.74 -11.64
C MET A 132 23.22 -12.02 -11.05
N GLU A 133 24.27 -11.41 -11.62
CA GLU A 133 25.61 -11.46 -11.04
C GLU A 133 25.65 -10.76 -9.68
N GLU A 134 25.00 -9.59 -9.55
CA GLU A 134 24.90 -8.87 -8.29
C GLU A 134 24.15 -9.67 -7.21
N VAL A 135 23.09 -10.40 -7.57
CA VAL A 135 22.36 -11.30 -6.67
C VAL A 135 23.26 -12.45 -6.22
N SER A 136 24.02 -13.03 -7.14
CA SER A 136 24.97 -14.10 -6.84
C SER A 136 26.07 -13.64 -5.88
N GLU A 137 26.61 -12.43 -6.11
CA GLU A 137 27.58 -11.81 -5.20
C GLU A 137 26.96 -11.56 -3.82
N PHE A 138 25.73 -11.06 -3.77
CA PHE A 138 25.01 -10.81 -2.54
C PHE A 138 24.82 -12.08 -1.71
N GLU A 139 24.31 -13.16 -2.30
CA GLU A 139 24.10 -14.44 -1.61
C GLU A 139 25.41 -15.03 -1.10
N ARG A 140 26.51 -14.89 -1.87
CA ARG A 140 27.84 -15.28 -1.41
C ARG A 140 28.24 -14.51 -0.15
N ARG A 141 28.14 -13.17 -0.16
CA ARG A 141 28.51 -12.31 0.99
C ARG A 141 27.61 -12.54 2.20
N LYS A 142 26.33 -12.81 1.99
CA LYS A 142 25.38 -13.20 3.03
C LYS A 142 25.79 -14.51 3.70
N GLY A 143 26.14 -15.53 2.92
CA GLY A 143 26.67 -16.79 3.43
C GLY A 143 27.97 -16.60 4.24
N GLU A 144 28.87 -15.74 3.77
CA GLU A 144 30.09 -15.38 4.50
C GLU A 144 29.80 -14.68 5.83
N PHE A 145 28.81 -13.80 5.86
CA PHE A 145 28.36 -13.13 7.09
C PHE A 145 27.78 -14.12 8.10
N GLU A 146 26.91 -15.03 7.66
CA GLU A 146 26.35 -16.09 8.52
C GLU A 146 27.43 -17.02 9.08
N GLN A 147 28.44 -17.35 8.26
CA GLN A 147 29.61 -18.09 8.71
C GLN A 147 30.43 -17.31 9.74
N ALA A 148 30.62 -15.99 9.54
CA ALA A 148 31.35 -15.14 10.47
C ALA A 148 30.61 -15.03 11.83
N LEU A 149 29.29 -14.89 11.83
CA LEU A 149 28.46 -14.93 13.04
C LEU A 149 28.60 -16.27 13.78
N THR A 150 28.80 -17.37 13.04
CA THR A 150 28.99 -18.70 13.62
C THR A 150 30.41 -18.90 14.17
N LYS A 151 31.44 -18.46 13.43
CA LYS A 151 32.86 -18.54 13.84
C LYS A 151 33.17 -17.64 15.04
N SER A 152 32.42 -16.55 15.22
CA SER A 152 32.55 -15.70 16.41
C SER A 152 32.32 -16.46 17.72
N LYS A 153 31.57 -17.57 17.72
CA LYS A 153 31.43 -18.46 18.89
C LYS A 153 32.75 -19.13 19.28
N ALA A 154 33.60 -19.48 18.30
CA ALA A 154 34.90 -20.12 18.55
C ALA A 154 35.94 -19.12 19.08
N ASN A 155 35.87 -17.87 18.64
CA ASN A 155 36.82 -16.83 19.01
C ASN A 155 36.65 -16.32 20.46
N VAL A 156 35.47 -16.50 21.08
CA VAL A 156 35.22 -16.08 22.47
C VAL A 156 36.08 -16.85 23.47
N GLU A 157 36.30 -18.15 23.26
CA GLU A 157 37.19 -18.96 24.11
C GLU A 157 38.66 -18.56 23.95
N GLU A 158 39.08 -18.23 22.73
CA GLU A 158 40.44 -17.77 22.44
C GLU A 158 40.70 -16.35 22.97
N LEU A 159 39.69 -15.47 22.90
CA LEU A 159 39.68 -14.15 23.52
C LEU A 159 39.60 -14.20 25.05
N LYS A 160 38.90 -15.16 25.66
CA LYS A 160 38.95 -15.42 27.11
C LYS A 160 40.36 -15.85 27.52
N LYS A 161 41.03 -16.69 26.74
CA LYS A 161 42.44 -17.07 26.97
C LYS A 161 43.36 -15.86 26.84
N GLN A 162 43.23 -15.06 25.79
CA GLN A 162 44.04 -13.84 25.60
C GLN A 162 43.79 -12.81 26.72
N LYS A 163 42.52 -12.51 27.08
CA LYS A 163 42.20 -11.58 28.17
C LYS A 163 42.79 -12.04 29.51
N ARG A 164 42.77 -13.34 29.82
CA ARG A 164 43.44 -13.87 31.03
C ARG A 164 44.94 -13.61 31.01
N THR A 165 45.59 -13.74 29.86
CA THR A 165 47.02 -13.45 29.71
C THR A 165 47.32 -11.95 29.77
N THR A 166 46.52 -11.09 29.12
CA THR A 166 46.74 -9.64 29.06
C THR A 166 46.37 -8.93 30.36
N GLN A 167 45.32 -9.37 31.06
CA GLN A 167 44.92 -8.83 32.37
C GLN A 167 45.96 -9.14 33.46
N TYR A 168 46.75 -10.20 33.29
CA TYR A 168 47.87 -10.52 34.18
C TYR A 168 49.11 -9.64 33.92
N ILE A 169 49.26 -9.11 32.70
CA ILE A 169 50.42 -8.32 32.26
C ILE A 169 50.19 -6.81 32.46
N LEU A 170 48.96 -6.32 32.34
CA LEU A 170 48.62 -4.89 32.36
C LEU A 170 47.73 -4.54 33.56
N GLY A 171 48.32 -4.58 34.76
CA GLY A 171 47.72 -3.95 35.92
C GLY A 171 47.68 -2.43 35.76
N ARG A 172 46.47 -1.85 35.79
CA ARG A 172 46.18 -0.41 36.04
C ARG A 172 46.42 0.61 34.92
N THR A 173 45.84 0.43 33.75
CA THR A 173 45.53 1.58 32.88
C THR A 173 44.05 1.66 32.56
N THR A 174 43.53 2.87 32.69
CA THR A 174 42.12 3.28 32.60
C THR A 174 41.42 2.75 31.35
N ALA A 175 40.18 2.26 31.55
CA ALA A 175 39.27 1.72 30.54
C ALA A 175 38.84 2.77 29.50
N SER A 176 39.74 3.13 28.59
CA SER A 176 39.40 3.97 27.45
C SER A 176 38.94 3.09 26.30
N ARG A 177 37.64 3.17 25.98
CA ARG A 177 37.03 2.79 24.69
C ARG A 177 37.55 1.48 24.05
N MET A 178 37.73 0.42 24.83
CA MET A 178 37.95 -0.90 24.24
C MET A 178 36.71 -1.25 23.43
N ASN A 179 36.91 -1.51 22.13
CA ASN A 179 35.93 -2.18 21.29
C ASN A 179 35.49 -3.46 22.02
N VAL A 180 34.37 -3.37 22.73
CA VAL A 180 33.85 -4.48 23.52
C VAL A 180 33.43 -5.52 22.50
N VAL A 181 34.20 -6.59 22.43
CA VAL A 181 33.85 -7.81 21.69
C VAL A 181 32.46 -8.20 22.15
N ALA A 182 31.56 -8.42 21.18
CA ALA A 182 30.19 -8.81 21.45
C ALA A 182 30.14 -10.06 22.35
N THR A 183 29.17 -10.08 23.26
CA THR A 183 28.83 -11.31 23.97
C THR A 183 28.18 -12.31 23.01
N GLU A 184 28.26 -13.61 23.35
CA GLU A 184 27.62 -14.65 22.54
C GLU A 184 26.10 -14.46 22.45
N GLU A 185 25.49 -13.95 23.52
CA GLU A 185 24.06 -13.65 23.61
C GLU A 185 23.67 -12.52 22.65
N GLU A 186 24.45 -11.44 22.57
CA GLU A 186 24.21 -10.35 21.62
C GLU A 186 24.33 -10.81 20.17
N ILE A 187 25.35 -11.62 19.84
CA ILE A 187 25.51 -12.18 18.48
C ILE A 187 24.34 -13.13 18.15
N ALA A 188 23.92 -13.96 19.11
CA ALA A 188 22.80 -14.87 18.91
C ALA A 188 21.50 -14.10 18.67
N ALA A 189 21.24 -13.02 19.41
CA ALA A 189 20.07 -12.16 19.21
C ALA A 189 20.06 -11.54 17.80
N VAL A 190 21.18 -10.93 17.38
CA VAL A 190 21.31 -10.35 16.02
C VAL A 190 21.09 -11.41 14.94
N ARG A 191 21.59 -12.63 15.14
CA ARG A 191 21.39 -13.73 14.18
C ARG A 191 19.92 -14.15 14.07
N ILE A 192 19.21 -14.27 15.20
CA ILE A 192 17.79 -14.67 15.21
C ILE A 192 16.96 -13.62 14.49
N GLU A 193 17.15 -12.34 14.81
CA GLU A 193 16.45 -11.22 14.17
C GLU A 193 16.73 -11.18 12.66
N PHE A 194 18.01 -11.30 12.27
CA PHE A 194 18.42 -11.33 10.87
C PHE A 194 17.74 -12.46 10.08
N LEU A 195 17.76 -13.69 10.59
CA LEU A 195 17.16 -14.84 9.91
C LEU A 195 15.64 -14.75 9.83
N ALA A 196 14.98 -14.25 10.89
CA ALA A 196 13.54 -14.04 10.89
C ALA A 196 13.11 -13.04 9.82
N GLU A 197 13.82 -11.92 9.71
CA GLU A 197 13.52 -10.88 8.74
C GLU A 197 13.81 -11.33 7.30
N MET A 198 14.92 -12.04 7.07
CA MET A 198 15.22 -12.60 5.75
C MET A 198 14.16 -13.62 5.31
N LYS A 199 13.67 -14.46 6.22
CA LYS A 199 12.55 -15.38 5.95
C LYS A 199 11.27 -14.61 5.62
N HIS A 200 10.98 -13.53 6.34
CA HIS A 200 9.82 -12.69 6.04
C HIS A 200 9.90 -12.09 4.63
N ILE A 201 11.07 -11.56 4.24
CA ILE A 201 11.28 -11.01 2.88
C ILE A 201 11.14 -12.11 1.81
N ALA A 202 11.68 -13.31 2.05
CA ALA A 202 11.54 -14.43 1.13
C ALA A 202 10.07 -14.82 0.92
N ASN A 203 9.28 -14.91 1.99
CA ASN A 203 7.84 -15.20 1.91
C ASN A 203 7.09 -14.11 1.12
N LEU A 204 7.43 -12.84 1.31
CA LEU A 204 6.82 -11.74 0.54
C LEU A 204 7.15 -11.85 -0.95
N ARG A 205 8.41 -12.19 -1.28
CA ARG A 205 8.84 -12.39 -2.68
C ARG A 205 8.13 -13.57 -3.32
N GLU A 206 8.02 -14.69 -2.62
CA GLU A 206 7.32 -15.88 -3.11
C GLU A 206 5.82 -15.60 -3.34
N ALA A 207 5.17 -14.88 -2.42
CA ALA A 207 3.79 -14.43 -2.60
C ALA A 207 3.66 -13.50 -3.82
N GLU A 208 4.54 -12.51 -3.97
CA GLU A 208 4.56 -11.65 -5.16
C GLU A 208 4.81 -12.42 -6.45
N GLU A 209 5.70 -13.41 -6.44
CA GLU A 209 6.04 -14.21 -7.62
C GLU A 209 4.90 -15.17 -7.99
N THR A 210 4.23 -15.75 -7.01
CA THR A 210 3.00 -16.53 -7.21
C THR A 210 1.91 -15.64 -7.82
N HIS A 211 1.74 -14.42 -7.30
CA HIS A 211 0.82 -13.43 -7.90
C HIS A 211 1.22 -13.04 -9.33
N ARG A 212 2.51 -12.94 -9.64
CA ARG A 212 3.00 -12.67 -11.02
C ARG A 212 2.69 -13.85 -11.94
N HIS A 213 2.99 -15.07 -11.50
CA HIS A 213 2.76 -16.27 -12.30
C HIS A 213 1.27 -16.46 -12.58
N ASP A 214 0.39 -16.24 -11.60
CA ASP A 214 -1.06 -16.31 -11.79
C ASP A 214 -1.56 -15.23 -12.77
N GLY A 215 -0.99 -14.02 -12.70
CA GLY A 215 -1.31 -12.94 -13.64
C GLY A 215 -0.83 -13.20 -15.07
N ASP A 216 0.30 -13.90 -15.24
CA ASP A 216 0.85 -14.21 -16.57
C ASP A 216 0.20 -15.45 -17.21
N THR A 217 -0.24 -16.45 -16.42
CA THR A 217 -0.96 -17.62 -16.94
C THR A 217 -2.46 -17.42 -17.08
N ASN A 218 -3.05 -16.52 -16.29
CA ASN A 218 -4.45 -16.09 -16.40
C ASN A 218 -4.53 -14.56 -16.26
N PRO A 219 -4.27 -13.80 -17.34
CA PRO A 219 -4.37 -12.35 -17.31
C PRO A 219 -5.83 -11.96 -17.07
N GLY A 220 -6.17 -11.63 -15.82
CA GLY A 220 -7.53 -11.31 -15.37
C GLY A 220 -7.95 -11.98 -14.06
N ARG A 221 -7.36 -13.12 -13.67
CA ARG A 221 -7.64 -13.74 -12.36
C ARG A 221 -6.71 -13.16 -11.31
N ARG A 222 -7.24 -12.34 -10.40
CA ARG A 222 -6.58 -12.16 -9.10
C ARG A 222 -7.03 -13.32 -8.19
N PRO A 223 -6.15 -13.87 -7.35
CA PRO A 223 -6.58 -14.75 -6.27
C PRO A 223 -7.63 -14.03 -5.42
N GLY A 224 -8.85 -14.58 -5.34
CA GLY A 224 -9.98 -13.98 -4.61
C GLY A 224 -11.00 -13.20 -5.46
N LEU A 225 -10.79 -13.05 -6.77
CA LEU A 225 -11.83 -12.52 -7.67
C LEU A 225 -12.84 -13.64 -7.97
N VAL A 226 -14.01 -13.52 -7.34
CA VAL A 226 -15.17 -14.37 -7.56
C VAL A 226 -15.64 -14.14 -9.01
N GLU A 227 -15.83 -15.21 -9.79
CA GLU A 227 -16.26 -15.12 -11.21
C GLU A 227 -17.58 -14.32 -11.30
N PHE A 228 -17.84 -13.58 -12.38
CA PHE A 228 -19.05 -12.72 -12.49
C PHE A 228 -20.36 -13.51 -12.34
N GLU A 229 -20.37 -14.78 -12.75
CA GLU A 229 -21.50 -15.71 -12.55
C GLU A 229 -21.71 -16.03 -11.06
N GLN A 230 -20.62 -16.04 -10.28
CA GLN A 230 -20.68 -16.24 -8.85
C GLN A 230 -21.13 -14.95 -8.12
N TRP A 231 -20.95 -13.74 -8.66
CA TRP A 231 -21.51 -12.51 -8.06
C TRP A 231 -23.02 -12.57 -7.89
N HIS A 232 -23.74 -13.13 -8.87
CA HIS A 232 -25.18 -13.33 -8.80
C HIS A 232 -25.58 -14.36 -7.74
N SER A 233 -24.66 -15.24 -7.36
CA SER A 233 -24.84 -16.28 -6.32
C SER A 233 -24.38 -15.85 -4.92
N ILE A 234 -23.61 -14.77 -4.78
CA ILE A 234 -23.09 -14.28 -3.49
C ILE A 234 -24.22 -13.76 -2.58
N GLY A 235 -25.39 -13.46 -3.14
CA GLY A 235 -26.56 -13.01 -2.39
C GLY A 235 -26.48 -11.53 -2.00
N ASP A 236 -27.30 -11.13 -1.02
CA ASP A 236 -27.36 -9.75 -0.55
C ASP A 236 -25.98 -9.24 -0.10
N MET A 237 -25.47 -8.21 -0.77
CA MET A 237 -24.24 -7.51 -0.39
C MET A 237 -24.43 -6.60 0.82
N GLY A 238 -25.43 -6.87 1.66
CA GLY A 238 -25.75 -6.18 2.91
C GLY A 238 -26.64 -4.95 2.76
N VAL A 239 -27.35 -4.79 1.64
CA VAL A 239 -28.28 -3.69 1.36
C VAL A 239 -29.73 -4.14 1.46
N GLU A 240 -30.08 -5.34 0.99
CA GLU A 240 -31.47 -5.81 0.93
C GLU A 240 -32.13 -5.91 2.31
N ALA A 241 -31.36 -6.27 3.34
CA ALA A 241 -31.83 -6.27 4.72
C ALA A 241 -32.34 -4.89 5.17
N TRP A 242 -31.67 -3.81 4.75
CA TRP A 242 -32.00 -2.43 5.12
C TRP A 242 -32.98 -1.78 4.15
N ALA A 243 -33.00 -2.19 2.88
CA ALA A 243 -33.96 -1.75 1.88
C ALA A 243 -35.42 -2.14 2.21
N LYS A 244 -35.64 -3.01 3.20
CA LYS A 244 -36.99 -3.34 3.70
C LYS A 244 -37.48 -2.37 4.78
N LYS A 245 -36.63 -1.45 5.26
CA LYS A 245 -36.97 -0.47 6.30
C LYS A 245 -37.57 0.80 5.69
N THR A 246 -38.53 1.39 6.41
CA THR A 246 -39.08 2.70 6.04
C THR A 246 -38.05 3.81 6.31
N GLU A 247 -38.24 4.95 5.66
CA GLU A 247 -37.37 6.12 5.84
C GLU A 247 -37.32 6.58 7.31
N GLU A 248 -38.46 6.58 8.00
CA GLU A 248 -38.57 6.95 9.41
C GLU A 248 -37.79 5.99 10.31
N ALA A 249 -37.86 4.68 10.04
CA ALA A 249 -37.12 3.68 10.79
C ALA A 249 -35.60 3.83 10.61
N LEU A 250 -35.16 4.21 9.41
CA LEU A 250 -33.74 4.48 9.14
C LEU A 250 -33.27 5.77 9.84
N LYS A 251 -34.08 6.83 9.79
CA LYS A 251 -33.83 8.08 10.52
C LYS A 251 -33.74 7.85 12.02
N GLU A 252 -34.63 7.05 12.59
CA GLU A 252 -34.60 6.67 14.00
C GLU A 252 -33.33 5.88 14.35
N LEU A 253 -32.97 4.89 13.53
CA LEU A 253 -31.78 4.07 13.72
C LEU A 253 -30.48 4.90 13.72
N LEU A 254 -30.39 5.87 12.80
CA LEU A 254 -29.25 6.78 12.69
C LEU A 254 -29.30 7.93 13.71
N ARG A 255 -30.43 8.10 14.42
CA ARG A 255 -30.75 9.25 15.28
C ARG A 255 -30.68 10.59 14.53
N TRP A 256 -31.18 10.60 13.30
CA TRP A 256 -31.25 11.75 12.40
C TRP A 256 -32.71 12.11 12.12
N PRO A 257 -33.42 12.73 13.09
CA PRO A 257 -34.86 13.00 12.97
C PRO A 257 -35.21 13.87 11.76
N GLU A 258 -34.31 14.77 11.37
CA GLU A 258 -34.47 15.65 10.19
C GLU A 258 -34.02 14.99 8.89
N GLY A 259 -33.61 13.71 8.89
CA GLY A 259 -33.10 13.03 7.69
C GLY A 259 -31.67 13.36 7.31
N ARG A 260 -30.91 14.00 8.20
CA ARG A 260 -29.50 14.35 7.99
C ARG A 260 -28.69 14.28 9.29
N PRO A 261 -27.37 14.12 9.22
CA PRO A 261 -26.49 14.38 10.35
C PRO A 261 -26.55 15.84 10.81
N ALA A 262 -26.28 16.08 12.09
CA ALA A 262 -26.23 17.43 12.66
C ALA A 262 -25.11 18.27 12.05
N GLU A 263 -24.05 17.63 11.56
CA GLU A 263 -22.90 18.24 10.88
C GLU A 263 -23.24 18.82 9.51
N PHE A 264 -24.34 18.39 8.88
CA PHE A 264 -24.74 18.90 7.57
C PHE A 264 -25.40 20.28 7.72
N ASN A 265 -25.28 21.11 6.69
CA ASN A 265 -26.04 22.36 6.64
C ASN A 265 -27.55 22.03 6.64
N PRO A 266 -28.37 22.62 7.54
CA PRO A 266 -29.81 22.39 7.57
C PRO A 266 -30.53 22.70 6.27
N PHE A 267 -29.95 23.55 5.43
CA PHE A 267 -30.58 23.99 4.19
C PHE A 267 -29.62 23.87 3.01
N ILE A 268 -30.20 23.63 1.84
CA ILE A 268 -29.54 23.74 0.54
C ILE A 268 -30.24 24.84 -0.25
N ASN A 269 -29.46 25.71 -0.87
CA ASN A 269 -30.00 26.75 -1.73
C ASN A 269 -30.12 26.20 -3.16
N GLU A 270 -31.32 26.20 -3.73
CA GLU A 270 -31.57 25.64 -5.07
C GLU A 270 -31.03 26.50 -6.22
N THR A 271 -30.77 27.78 -5.97
CA THR A 271 -30.24 28.69 -7.00
C THR A 271 -28.79 28.36 -7.36
N LEU A 272 -28.13 27.50 -6.57
CA LEU A 272 -26.71 27.15 -6.70
C LEU A 272 -25.78 28.37 -6.65
N VAL A 273 -26.27 29.50 -6.13
CA VAL A 273 -25.46 30.70 -5.94
C VAL A 273 -24.42 30.43 -4.86
N ASP A 274 -23.16 30.61 -5.20
CA ASP A 274 -22.09 30.62 -4.21
C ASP A 274 -22.13 31.95 -3.43
N LEU A 275 -22.58 31.87 -2.17
CA LEU A 275 -22.65 33.02 -1.27
C LEU A 275 -21.27 33.65 -0.98
N TRP A 276 -20.19 32.92 -1.22
CA TRP A 276 -18.82 33.44 -1.12
C TRP A 276 -18.43 34.30 -2.33
N GLU A 277 -19.07 34.09 -3.47
CA GLU A 277 -18.81 34.83 -4.71
C GLU A 277 -19.80 35.97 -4.93
N ASP A 278 -21.08 35.80 -4.55
CA ASP A 278 -22.13 36.83 -4.68
C ASP A 278 -22.59 37.39 -3.33
N LEU A 279 -21.81 38.36 -2.83
CA LEU A 279 -22.14 39.10 -1.60
C LEU A 279 -23.42 39.96 -1.73
N GLU A 280 -23.85 40.29 -2.95
CA GLU A 280 -25.09 41.05 -3.17
C GLU A 280 -26.33 40.17 -3.02
N TYR A 281 -26.23 38.86 -3.32
CA TYR A 281 -27.28 37.90 -3.03
C TYR A 281 -27.61 37.85 -1.54
N MET A 282 -26.61 37.89 -0.65
CA MET A 282 -26.83 37.94 0.80
C MET A 282 -27.68 39.13 1.25
N LYS A 283 -27.60 40.27 0.56
CA LYS A 283 -28.42 41.46 0.88
C LYS A 283 -29.88 41.31 0.46
N LYS A 284 -30.20 40.37 -0.42
CA LYS A 284 -31.55 40.09 -0.92
C LYS A 284 -32.28 39.05 -0.07
N ILE A 285 -31.57 38.34 0.82
CA ILE A 285 -32.14 37.35 1.74
C ILE A 285 -33.05 38.08 2.75
N PRO A 286 -34.35 37.75 2.83
CA PRO A 286 -35.27 38.32 3.81
C PRO A 286 -34.85 38.02 5.26
N PRO A 287 -35.25 38.85 6.25
CA PRO A 287 -35.02 38.57 7.66
C PRO A 287 -35.61 37.24 8.14
N GLU A 288 -36.68 36.76 7.48
CA GLU A 288 -37.35 35.49 7.77
C GLU A 288 -36.59 34.27 7.22
N GLY A 289 -35.55 34.49 6.42
CA GLY A 289 -34.79 33.46 5.73
C GLY A 289 -34.98 33.49 4.22
N ASP A 290 -34.09 32.79 3.52
CA ASP A 290 -34.10 32.69 2.07
C ASP A 290 -35.25 31.78 1.60
N PRO A 291 -36.17 32.25 0.75
CA PRO A 291 -37.25 31.40 0.21
C PRO A 291 -36.72 30.25 -0.66
N ASP A 292 -35.49 30.37 -1.20
CA ASP A 292 -34.85 29.35 -2.03
C ASP A 292 -34.12 28.28 -1.21
N ASN A 293 -34.04 28.45 0.12
CA ASN A 293 -33.49 27.44 1.02
C ASN A 293 -34.49 26.31 1.23
N LYS A 294 -34.13 25.12 0.76
CA LYS A 294 -34.87 23.89 1.06
C LYS A 294 -34.20 23.12 2.20
N PRO A 295 -34.97 22.47 3.08
CA PRO A 295 -34.41 21.58 4.08
C PRO A 295 -33.54 20.50 3.44
N THR A 296 -32.30 20.38 3.90
CA THR A 296 -31.40 19.31 3.47
C THR A 296 -31.85 18.01 4.12
N THR A 297 -32.38 17.09 3.33
CA THR A 297 -32.68 15.72 3.78
C THR A 297 -32.00 14.73 2.84
N LEU A 298 -31.46 13.65 3.41
CA LEU A 298 -31.01 12.52 2.64
C LEU A 298 -32.23 11.77 2.09
N PHE A 299 -32.09 11.26 0.87
CA PHE A 299 -33.10 10.36 0.30
C PHE A 299 -33.07 9.00 1.00
N TRP A 300 -34.19 8.28 0.93
CA TRP A 300 -34.32 6.95 1.51
C TRP A 300 -33.17 6.00 1.13
N HIS A 301 -32.82 5.89 -0.16
CA HIS A 301 -31.76 4.98 -0.61
C HIS A 301 -30.37 5.39 -0.07
N GLN A 302 -30.15 6.69 0.16
CA GLN A 302 -28.91 7.17 0.77
C GLN A 302 -28.84 6.77 2.25
N LEU A 303 -29.96 6.87 2.97
CA LEU A 303 -30.04 6.40 4.36
C LEU A 303 -29.81 4.89 4.45
N VAL A 304 -30.40 4.10 3.53
CA VAL A 304 -30.15 2.66 3.41
C VAL A 304 -28.66 2.38 3.21
N GLY A 305 -28.02 3.04 2.23
CA GLY A 305 -26.60 2.85 1.94
C GLY A 305 -25.71 3.18 3.14
N ILE A 306 -26.00 4.27 3.86
CA ILE A 306 -25.26 4.64 5.08
C ILE A 306 -25.39 3.57 6.16
N VAL A 307 -26.61 3.09 6.45
CA VAL A 307 -26.81 2.04 7.47
C VAL A 307 -26.12 0.75 7.07
N ALA A 308 -26.19 0.37 5.79
CA ALA A 308 -25.51 -0.80 5.25
C ALA A 308 -23.99 -0.69 5.45
N LEU A 309 -23.39 0.46 5.10
CA LEU A 309 -21.96 0.74 5.30
C LEU A 309 -21.56 0.68 6.78
N ILE A 310 -22.35 1.29 7.67
CA ILE A 310 -22.11 1.23 9.11
C ILE A 310 -22.11 -0.24 9.57
N ASN A 311 -23.11 -1.01 9.16
CA ASN A 311 -23.21 -2.42 9.53
C ASN A 311 -22.02 -3.23 9.02
N MET A 312 -21.56 -3.02 7.78
CA MET A 312 -20.39 -3.72 7.24
C MET A 312 -19.10 -3.37 7.98
N VAL A 313 -18.93 -2.12 8.39
CA VAL A 313 -17.69 -1.65 9.05
C VAL A 313 -17.68 -1.95 10.56
N TRP A 314 -18.84 -1.95 11.23
CA TRP A 314 -18.96 -2.13 12.68
C TRP A 314 -19.44 -3.51 13.14
N THR A 315 -19.68 -4.46 12.24
CA THR A 315 -20.01 -5.83 12.65
C THR A 315 -18.75 -6.56 13.10
N ALA A 316 -18.80 -7.13 14.31
CA ALA A 316 -17.71 -7.92 14.90
C ALA A 316 -17.55 -9.31 14.25
N GLN A 317 -18.42 -9.67 13.31
CA GLN A 317 -18.37 -10.95 12.63
C GLN A 317 -17.42 -10.83 11.44
N GLU A 318 -16.37 -11.64 11.43
CA GLU A 318 -15.54 -11.84 10.25
C GLU A 318 -16.44 -12.26 9.09
N GLN A 319 -16.39 -11.49 7.99
CA GLN A 319 -17.09 -11.86 6.79
C GLN A 319 -16.54 -13.21 6.30
N PRO A 320 -17.38 -14.14 5.82
CA PRO A 320 -16.95 -15.49 5.42
C PRO A 320 -15.84 -15.50 4.36
N ASN A 321 -15.72 -14.41 3.60
CA ASN A 321 -14.73 -14.22 2.53
C ASN A 321 -13.45 -13.50 2.99
N GLY A 322 -13.34 -13.09 4.26
CA GLY A 322 -12.16 -12.41 4.82
C GLY A 322 -11.86 -11.04 4.19
N VAL A 323 -12.82 -10.45 3.46
CA VAL A 323 -12.65 -9.13 2.84
C VAL A 323 -13.03 -8.06 3.85
N GLU A 324 -12.04 -7.28 4.27
CA GLU A 324 -12.25 -6.11 5.11
C GLU A 324 -12.68 -4.91 4.25
N GLY A 325 -13.78 -4.26 4.65
CA GLY A 325 -14.26 -3.02 4.02
C GLY A 325 -15.57 -3.17 3.26
N ALA A 326 -15.99 -2.08 2.60
CA ALA A 326 -17.23 -2.02 1.83
C ALA A 326 -17.00 -1.28 0.51
N ILE A 327 -17.66 -1.74 -0.56
CA ILE A 327 -17.63 -1.12 -1.88
C ILE A 327 -19.01 -0.54 -2.16
N LEU A 328 -19.08 0.76 -2.42
CA LEU A 328 -20.31 1.42 -2.84
C LEU A 328 -20.40 1.43 -4.37
N ALA A 329 -21.16 0.49 -4.92
CA ALA A 329 -21.24 0.21 -6.35
C ALA A 329 -22.56 0.68 -7.02
N ASP A 330 -23.33 1.53 -6.36
CA ASP A 330 -24.55 2.12 -6.89
C ASP A 330 -24.30 2.91 -8.19
N GLU A 331 -25.32 3.07 -9.04
CA GLU A 331 -25.26 3.86 -10.27
C GLU A 331 -24.78 5.31 -10.06
N VAL A 332 -24.30 5.95 -11.14
CA VAL A 332 -23.87 7.36 -11.12
C VAL A 332 -25.06 8.27 -10.84
N GLY A 333 -24.86 9.32 -10.05
CA GLY A 333 -25.91 10.29 -9.73
C GLY A 333 -26.79 9.96 -8.52
N LEU A 334 -26.66 8.77 -7.92
CA LEU A 334 -27.47 8.38 -6.74
C LEU A 334 -27.03 9.03 -5.41
N GLY A 335 -26.03 9.92 -5.46
CA GLY A 335 -25.54 10.66 -4.29
C GLY A 335 -24.60 9.87 -3.39
N LYS A 336 -23.71 9.07 -3.98
CA LYS A 336 -22.63 8.36 -3.27
C LYS A 336 -21.83 9.29 -2.35
N SER A 337 -21.54 10.52 -2.78
CA SER A 337 -20.87 11.54 -1.96
C SER A 337 -21.64 11.86 -0.68
N ALA A 338 -22.97 11.98 -0.75
CA ALA A 338 -23.81 12.23 0.42
C ALA A 338 -23.80 11.04 1.38
N GLN A 339 -23.79 9.81 0.86
CA GLN A 339 -23.66 8.60 1.66
C GLN A 339 -22.32 8.54 2.41
N ILE A 340 -21.20 8.81 1.72
CA ILE A 340 -19.87 8.82 2.36
C ILE A 340 -19.77 9.94 3.40
N MET A 341 -20.26 11.15 3.10
CA MET A 341 -20.30 12.24 4.08
C MET A 341 -21.17 11.90 5.29
N GLY A 342 -22.30 11.22 5.08
CA GLY A 342 -23.16 10.73 6.17
C GLY A 342 -22.46 9.69 7.04
N LEU A 343 -21.73 8.75 6.43
CA LEU A 343 -20.91 7.78 7.15
C LEU A 343 -19.84 8.49 7.99
N LEU A 344 -19.12 9.46 7.43
CA LEU A 344 -18.11 10.23 8.17
C LEU A 344 -18.72 10.99 9.36
N ALA A 345 -19.88 11.61 9.18
CA ALA A 345 -20.59 12.29 10.26
C ALA A 345 -20.98 11.32 11.38
N PHE A 346 -21.46 10.12 11.04
CA PHE A 346 -21.72 9.05 12.01
C PHE A 346 -20.44 8.67 12.80
N ILE A 347 -19.31 8.47 12.11
CA ILE A 347 -18.03 8.12 12.74
C ILE A 347 -17.59 9.21 13.71
N MET A 348 -17.69 10.47 13.30
CA MET A 348 -17.37 11.62 14.15
C MET A 348 -18.26 11.65 15.40
N ALA A 349 -19.56 11.45 15.25
CA ALA A 349 -20.50 11.39 16.37
C ALA A 349 -20.17 10.24 17.33
N ALA A 350 -19.95 9.03 16.80
CA ALA A 350 -19.55 7.86 17.59
C ALA A 350 -18.24 8.11 18.35
N ARG A 351 -17.24 8.71 17.70
CA ARG A 351 -15.95 9.04 18.32
C ARG A 351 -16.10 10.07 19.44
N ARG A 352 -16.92 11.11 19.26
CA ARG A 352 -17.22 12.10 20.32
C ARG A 352 -17.85 11.44 21.54
N VAL A 353 -18.80 10.52 21.34
CA VAL A 353 -19.44 9.77 22.44
C VAL A 353 -18.42 8.92 23.19
N GLN A 354 -17.54 8.21 22.49
CA GLN A 354 -16.45 7.44 23.10
C GLN A 354 -15.53 8.32 23.94
N MET A 355 -15.11 9.47 23.42
CA MET A 355 -14.22 10.40 24.12
C MET A 355 -14.87 11.04 25.35
N ALA A 356 -16.19 11.22 25.33
CA ALA A 356 -16.94 11.76 26.46
C ALA A 356 -17.10 10.76 27.63
N GLY A 357 -16.56 9.54 27.53
CA GLY A 357 -16.61 8.54 28.58
C GLY A 357 -18.02 7.99 28.86
N LYS A 358 -18.94 8.14 27.90
CA LYS A 358 -20.31 7.63 27.96
C LYS A 358 -20.49 6.37 27.10
N GLY A 359 -19.47 5.52 27.08
CA GLY A 359 -19.47 4.22 26.40
C GLY A 359 -19.98 3.12 27.30
#